data_AF-A0A8J6SZ19-F1
#
_entry.id   AF-A0A8J6SZ19-F1
#
_cell.length_a   1.000
_cell.length_b   1.000
_cell.length_c   1.000
_cell.angle_alpha   90.00
_cell.angle_beta   90.00
_cell.angle_gamma   90.00
#
_symmetry.space_group_name_H-M   'P 1'
#
loop_
_entity.id
_entity.type
_entity.pdbx_description
1 polymer ?
#
loop_
_entity_poly.entity_id
_entity_poly.type
_entity_poly.pdbx_seq_one_letter_code
_entity_poly.pdbx_strand_id
1 'polypeptide(L)'
;MLRLNVIRVGFLMGVSLLLAAIIYFFAANWKGLDRTDKILISVGIMILFYGVSFIFSKVKIMLGHHSFLAAIFLVGGCIAFGVSVALLNQIYNSHADSYELFLIWSIPAVLFAFITHFNPFYLLSYVLIHL
;
A
#
# COMPACT_ATOMS: atom_id res chain seq x y z
N MET A 1 9.24 35.53 -4.05
CA MET A 1 8.15 34.55 -3.88
C MET A 1 8.69 33.22 -3.30
N LEU A 2 9.11 33.18 -2.02
CA LEU A 2 9.76 32.00 -1.39
C LEU A 2 9.01 31.43 -0.16
N ARG A 3 7.82 31.97 0.17
CA ARG A 3 7.14 31.69 1.44
C ARG A 3 6.24 30.44 1.41
N LEU A 4 6.03 29.82 0.25
CA LEU A 4 5.16 28.64 0.06
C LEU A 4 5.82 27.29 0.36
N ASN A 5 7.15 27.23 0.51
CA ASN A 5 7.87 25.95 0.63
C ASN A 5 8.04 25.45 2.07
N VAL A 6 8.21 26.31 3.07
CA VAL A 6 8.50 25.87 4.45
C VAL A 6 7.34 25.07 5.04
N ILE A 7 6.09 25.48 4.80
CA ILE A 7 4.91 24.76 5.30
C ILE A 7 4.76 23.39 4.62
N ARG A 8 4.96 23.32 3.30
CA ARG A 8 4.88 22.05 2.55
C ARG A 8 5.98 21.07 2.94
N VAL A 9 7.22 21.56 3.07
CA VAL A 9 8.36 20.77 3.51
C VAL A 9 8.16 20.30 4.95
N GLY A 10 7.70 21.18 5.85
CA GLY A 10 7.37 20.82 7.22
C GLY A 10 6.29 19.74 7.31
N PHE A 11 5.26 19.84 6.46
CA PHE A 11 4.21 18.81 6.38
C PHE A 11 4.74 17.48 5.86
N LEU A 12 5.55 17.48 4.79
CA LEU A 12 6.19 16.27 4.26
C LEU A 12 7.10 15.62 5.30
N MET A 13 7.89 16.41 6.03
CA MET A 13 8.73 15.91 7.11
C MET A 13 7.89 15.31 8.24
N GLY A 14 6.81 15.99 8.65
CA GLY A 14 5.89 15.48 9.67
C GLY A 14 5.26 14.14 9.28
N VAL A 15 4.74 14.02 8.06
CA VAL A 15 4.20 12.77 7.53
C VAL A 15 5.27 11.69 7.46
N SER A 16 6.47 12.02 7.01
CA SER A 16 7.58 11.06 6.90
C SER A 16 8.02 10.54 8.26
N LEU A 17 8.13 11.42 9.27
CA LEU A 17 8.46 11.04 10.65
C LEU A 17 7.36 10.18 11.28
N LEU A 18 6.09 10.49 11.01
CA LEU A 18 4.97 9.69 11.48
C LEU A 18 4.99 8.29 10.85
N LEU A 19 5.20 8.20 9.53
CA LEU A 19 5.36 6.92 8.83
C LEU A 19 6.55 6.12 9.37
N ALA A 20 7.69 6.77 9.59
CA ALA A 20 8.86 6.14 10.19
C ALA A 20 8.55 5.62 11.60
N ALA A 21 7.87 6.41 12.43
CA ALA A 21 7.48 5.99 13.78
C ALA A 21 6.56 4.75 13.76
N ILE A 22 5.59 4.69 12.85
CA ILE A 22 4.73 3.50 12.66
C ILE A 22 5.59 2.28 12.29
N ILE A 23 6.48 2.41 11.32
CA ILE A 23 7.35 1.31 10.87
C ILE A 23 8.24 0.83 12.02
N TYR A 24 8.89 1.76 12.75
CA TYR A 24 9.75 1.41 13.88
C TYR A 24 8.98 0.79 15.04
N PHE A 25 7.75 1.23 15.30
CA PHE A 25 6.90 0.61 16.32
C PHE A 25 6.66 -0.88 16.03
N PHE A 26 6.28 -1.22 14.79
CA PHE A 26 6.12 -2.62 14.42
C PHE A 26 7.44 -3.38 14.40
N ALA A 27 8.52 -2.78 13.92
CA ALA A 27 9.84 -3.41 13.90
C ALA A 27 10.36 -3.74 15.31
N ALA A 28 10.20 -2.81 16.27
CA ALA A 28 10.61 -3.00 17.66
C ALA A 28 9.81 -4.10 18.36
N ASN A 29 8.50 -4.20 18.07
CA ASN A 29 7.62 -5.21 18.66
C ASN A 29 7.58 -6.53 17.87
N TRP A 30 8.26 -6.62 16.72
CA TRP A 30 8.11 -7.72 15.77
C TRP A 30 8.42 -9.11 16.34
N LYS A 31 9.38 -9.20 17.27
CA LYS A 31 9.75 -10.46 17.92
C LYS A 31 8.69 -10.95 18.92
N GLY A 32 7.90 -10.04 19.48
CA GLY A 32 6.86 -10.35 20.47
C GLY A 32 5.49 -10.65 19.84
N LEU A 33 5.32 -10.45 18.53
CA LEU A 33 4.08 -10.74 17.82
C LEU A 33 4.04 -12.19 17.34
N ASP A 34 2.93 -12.87 17.61
CA ASP A 34 2.67 -14.21 17.08
C ASP A 34 2.45 -14.17 15.57
N ARG A 35 2.54 -15.36 14.94
CA ARG A 35 2.34 -15.51 13.49
C ARG A 35 0.96 -14.99 13.06
N THR A 36 -0.07 -15.31 13.84
CA THR A 36 -1.46 -14.91 13.58
C THR A 36 -1.61 -13.39 13.65
N ASP A 37 -0.99 -12.74 14.64
CA ASP A 37 -1.06 -11.28 14.79
C ASP A 37 -0.42 -10.56 13.60
N LYS A 38 0.74 -11.04 13.14
CA LYS A 38 1.43 -10.48 11.97
C LYS A 38 0.56 -10.55 10.72
N ILE A 39 -0.08 -11.69 10.48
CA ILE A 39 -0.99 -11.87 9.35
C ILE A 39 -2.21 -10.97 9.49
N LEU A 40 -2.83 -10.94 10.68
CA LEU A 40 -4.04 -10.16 10.95
C LEU A 40 -3.79 -8.65 10.76
N ILE A 41 -2.66 -8.14 11.25
CA ILE A 41 -2.28 -6.74 11.10
C ILE A 41 -2.03 -6.41 9.62
N SER A 42 -1.29 -7.26 8.90
CA SER A 42 -0.97 -7.04 7.48
C SER A 42 -2.24 -7.04 6.61
N VAL A 43 -3.08 -8.06 6.77
CA VAL A 43 -4.36 -8.19 6.06
C VAL A 43 -5.32 -7.08 6.48
N GLY A 44 -5.34 -6.70 7.76
CA GLY A 44 -6.15 -5.61 8.29
C GLY A 44 -5.80 -4.26 7.67
N ILE A 45 -4.52 -3.95 7.52
CA ILE A 45 -4.04 -2.74 6.83
C ILE A 45 -4.46 -2.75 5.35
N MET A 46 -4.33 -3.89 4.67
CA MET A 46 -4.77 -4.04 3.28
C MET A 46 -6.28 -3.79 3.12
N ILE A 47 -7.11 -4.42 3.97
CA ILE A 47 -8.56 -4.23 3.97
C ILE A 47 -8.91 -2.77 4.27
N LEU A 48 -8.23 -2.14 5.22
CA LEU A 48 -8.42 -0.73 5.55
C LEU A 48 -8.16 0.15 4.33
N PHE A 49 -7.03 -0.04 3.63
CA PHE A 49 -6.71 0.73 2.42
C PHE A 49 -7.79 0.58 1.33
N TYR A 50 -8.24 -0.64 1.05
CA TYR A 50 -9.31 -0.87 0.09
C TYR A 50 -10.66 -0.29 0.54
N GLY A 51 -11.01 -0.44 1.82
CA GLY A 51 -12.24 0.11 2.39
C GLY A 51 -12.27 1.63 2.33
N VAL A 52 -11.18 2.29 2.70
CA VAL A 52 -11.04 3.75 2.63
C VAL A 52 -11.09 4.24 1.18
N SER A 53 -10.42 3.54 0.26
CA SER A 53 -10.51 3.83 -1.19
C SER A 53 -11.96 3.76 -1.69
N PHE A 54 -12.69 2.70 -1.32
CA PHE A 54 -14.08 2.50 -1.69
C PHE A 54 -15.00 3.60 -1.12
N ILE A 55 -14.84 3.94 0.16
CA ILE A 55 -15.60 5.02 0.80
C ILE A 55 -15.35 6.34 0.07
N PHE A 56 -14.09 6.73 -0.16
CA PHE A 56 -13.78 7.96 -0.88
C PHE A 56 -14.28 7.96 -2.32
N SER A 57 -14.35 6.80 -2.98
CA SER A 57 -14.95 6.69 -4.31
C SER A 57 -16.47 6.88 -4.30
N LYS A 58 -17.17 6.60 -3.19
CA LYS A 58 -18.64 6.68 -3.08
C LYS A 58 -19.12 8.01 -2.51
N VAL A 59 -18.31 8.71 -1.72
CA VAL A 59 -18.67 10.00 -1.14
C VAL A 59 -18.69 11.09 -2.22
N LYS A 60 -19.88 11.34 -2.78
CA LYS A 60 -20.17 12.30 -3.87
C LYS A 60 -20.16 13.79 -3.44
N ILE A 61 -19.75 14.12 -2.21
CA ILE A 61 -20.07 15.41 -1.57
C ILE A 61 -19.19 16.59 -2.06
N MET A 62 -18.04 16.35 -2.73
CA MET A 62 -17.26 17.45 -3.31
C MET A 62 -16.48 17.01 -4.56
N LEU A 63 -16.86 17.53 -5.74
CA LEU A 63 -16.26 17.19 -7.03
C LEU A 63 -14.76 17.56 -7.08
N GLY A 64 -13.90 16.59 -7.42
CA GLY A 64 -12.55 16.83 -7.96
C GLY A 64 -11.38 16.18 -7.21
N HIS A 65 -11.24 16.38 -5.90
CA HIS A 65 -10.04 15.94 -5.15
C HIS A 65 -10.12 14.51 -4.59
N HIS A 66 -11.32 13.99 -4.34
CA HIS A 66 -11.48 12.66 -3.71
C HIS A 66 -11.18 11.49 -4.65
N SER A 67 -11.28 11.68 -5.97
CA SER A 67 -10.93 10.63 -6.95
C SER A 67 -9.44 10.30 -6.91
N PHE A 68 -8.59 11.32 -6.79
CA PHE A 68 -7.15 11.14 -6.64
C PHE A 68 -6.80 10.47 -5.31
N LEU A 69 -7.44 10.90 -4.22
CA LEU A 69 -7.23 10.28 -2.90
C LEU A 69 -7.66 8.81 -2.91
N ALA A 70 -8.85 8.50 -3.44
CA ALA A 70 -9.33 7.12 -3.60
C ALA A 70 -8.35 6.27 -4.41
N ALA A 71 -7.80 6.81 -5.51
CA ALA A 71 -6.80 6.13 -6.33
C ALA A 71 -5.49 5.88 -5.57
N ILE A 72 -4.99 6.84 -4.78
CA ILE A 72 -3.81 6.64 -3.91
C ILE A 72 -4.07 5.54 -2.88
N PHE A 73 -5.21 5.56 -2.20
CA PHE A 73 -5.56 4.51 -1.23
C PHE A 73 -5.70 3.14 -1.91
N LEU A 74 -6.18 3.09 -3.16
CA LEU A 74 -6.24 1.86 -3.94
C LEU A 74 -4.84 1.32 -4.27
N VAL A 75 -3.91 2.19 -4.66
CA VAL A 75 -2.50 1.83 -4.88
C VAL A 75 -1.87 1.34 -3.57
N GLY A 76 -2.12 2.04 -2.46
CA GLY A 76 -1.69 1.61 -1.13
C GLY A 76 -2.21 0.22 -0.74
N GLY A 77 -3.48 -0.08 -1.07
CA GLY A 77 -4.07 -1.40 -0.86
C GLY A 77 -3.41 -2.49 -1.71
N CYS A 78 -3.10 -2.19 -2.97
CA CYS A 78 -2.35 -3.11 -3.84
C CYS A 78 -0.93 -3.36 -3.34
N ILE A 79 -0.26 -2.34 -2.79
CA ILE A 79 1.05 -2.52 -2.15
C ILE A 79 0.93 -3.37 -0.88
N ALA A 80 -0.08 -3.10 -0.04
CA ALA A 80 -0.35 -3.87 1.16
C ALA A 80 -0.68 -5.34 0.87
N PHE A 81 -1.34 -5.64 -0.25
CA PHE A 81 -1.54 -7.01 -0.74
C PHE A 81 -0.19 -7.71 -0.98
N GLY A 82 0.71 -7.09 -1.74
CA GLY A 82 2.04 -7.64 -2.01
C GLY A 82 2.86 -7.88 -0.76
N VAL A 83 2.88 -6.89 0.15
CA VAL A 83 3.54 -7.02 1.46
C VAL A 83 2.96 -8.18 2.26
N SER A 84 1.63 -8.37 2.23
CA SER A 84 0.99 -9.50 2.92
C SER A 84 1.37 -10.85 2.32
N VAL A 85 1.44 -10.96 0.99
CA VAL A 85 1.89 -12.17 0.29
C VAL A 85 3.35 -12.49 0.64
N ALA A 86 4.23 -11.48 0.60
CA ALA A 86 5.64 -11.64 0.98
C ALA A 86 5.79 -12.04 2.45
N LEU A 87 4.98 -11.46 3.35
CA LEU A 87 4.96 -11.81 4.76
C LEU A 87 4.48 -13.25 5.00
N LEU A 88 3.47 -13.71 4.26
CA LEU A 88 3.02 -15.10 4.31
C LEU A 88 4.13 -16.06 3.87
N ASN A 89 4.85 -15.73 2.78
CA ASN A 89 5.99 -16.53 2.35
C ASN A 89 7.07 -16.61 3.45
N GLN A 90 7.36 -15.49 4.13
CA GLN A 90 8.31 -15.44 5.23
C GLN A 90 7.86 -16.25 6.46
N ILE A 91 6.59 -16.14 6.87
CA ILE A 91 6.06 -16.80 8.07
C ILE A 91 6.00 -18.33 7.88
N TYR A 92 5.57 -18.77 6.70
CA TYR A 92 5.39 -20.19 6.40
C TYR A 92 6.61 -20.83 5.74
N ASN A 93 7.65 -20.05 5.40
CA ASN A 93 8.83 -20.50 4.65
C ASN A 93 8.41 -21.34 3.44
N SER A 94 7.54 -20.79 2.59
CA SER A 94 6.96 -21.56 1.48
C SER A 94 7.98 -21.91 0.38
N HIS A 95 9.24 -21.47 0.52
CA HIS A 95 10.30 -21.63 -0.50
C HIS A 95 9.86 -21.16 -1.88
N ALA A 96 8.82 -20.31 -1.95
CA ALA A 96 8.36 -19.75 -3.20
C ALA A 96 9.44 -18.80 -3.72
N ASP A 97 9.77 -18.97 -4.99
CA ASP A 97 10.75 -18.12 -5.65
C ASP A 97 10.25 -16.67 -5.66
N SER A 98 11.18 -15.72 -5.63
CA SER A 98 10.83 -14.29 -5.61
C SER A 98 9.95 -13.90 -6.81
N TYR A 99 10.22 -14.51 -7.97
CA TYR A 99 9.43 -14.32 -9.19
C TYR A 99 7.96 -14.73 -9.01
N GLU A 100 7.69 -15.87 -8.36
CA GLU A 100 6.32 -16.34 -8.13
C GLU A 100 5.53 -15.37 -7.24
N LEU A 101 6.18 -14.79 -6.22
CA LEU A 101 5.56 -13.79 -5.34
C LEU A 101 5.21 -12.51 -6.10
N PHE A 102 6.11 -12.04 -6.98
CA PHE A 102 5.84 -10.86 -7.81
C PHE A 102 4.76 -11.14 -8.85
N LEU A 103 4.71 -12.36 -9.40
CA LEU A 103 3.65 -12.77 -10.32
C LEU A 103 2.29 -12.77 -9.63
N ILE A 104 2.19 -13.35 -8.42
CA ILE A 104 0.96 -13.30 -7.60
C ILE A 104 0.56 -11.85 -7.29
N TRP A 105 1.51 -11.00 -6.93
CA TRP A 105 1.27 -9.58 -6.68
C TRP A 105 0.84 -8.82 -7.96
N SER A 106 1.36 -9.20 -9.12
CA SER A 106 1.01 -8.55 -10.39
C SER A 106 -0.47 -8.70 -10.75
N ILE A 107 -1.14 -9.77 -10.32
CA ILE A 107 -2.55 -10.07 -10.66
C ILE A 107 -3.48 -8.89 -10.30
N PRO A 108 -3.59 -8.46 -9.04
CA PRO A 108 -4.41 -7.29 -8.71
C PRO A 108 -3.89 -5.99 -9.32
N ALA A 109 -2.57 -5.82 -9.48
CA ALA A 109 -2.01 -4.61 -10.07
C ALA A 109 -2.47 -4.44 -11.53
N VAL A 110 -2.42 -5.52 -12.33
CA VAL A 110 -2.86 -5.55 -13.73
C VAL A 110 -4.37 -5.35 -13.81
N LEU A 111 -5.14 -6.04 -12.95
CA LEU A 111 -6.58 -5.90 -12.90
C LEU A 111 -7.00 -4.46 -12.60
N PHE A 112 -6.36 -3.81 -11.63
CA PHE A 112 -6.64 -2.40 -11.33
C PHE A 112 -6.15 -1.45 -12.42
N ALA A 113 -5.05 -1.76 -13.13
CA ALA A 113 -4.61 -0.98 -14.28
C ALA A 113 -5.69 -0.95 -15.37
N PHE A 114 -6.29 -2.10 -15.69
CA PHE A 114 -7.36 -2.20 -16.68
C PHE A 114 -8.67 -1.53 -16.23
N ILE A 115 -9.06 -1.67 -14.96
CA ILE A 115 -10.33 -1.11 -14.47
C ILE A 115 -10.26 0.40 -14.30
N THR A 116 -9.15 0.90 -13.75
CA THR A 116 -9.04 2.32 -13.36
C THR A 116 -8.37 3.19 -14.40
N HIS A 117 -7.67 2.60 -15.38
CA HIS A 117 -6.82 3.31 -16.34
C HIS A 117 -5.83 4.29 -15.70
N PHE A 118 -5.40 4.01 -14.46
CA PHE A 118 -4.54 4.89 -13.69
C PHE A 118 -3.06 4.54 -13.88
N ASN A 119 -2.27 5.50 -14.38
CA ASN A 119 -0.85 5.33 -14.74
C ASN A 119 0.02 4.59 -13.71
N PRO A 120 -0.10 4.85 -12.38
CA PRO A 120 0.67 4.11 -11.38
C PRO A 120 0.47 2.60 -11.40
N PHE A 121 -0.72 2.09 -11.74
CA PHE A 121 -0.95 0.65 -11.80
C PHE A 121 -0.30 0.01 -13.03
N TYR A 122 -0.23 0.70 -14.17
CA TYR A 122 0.52 0.23 -15.33
C TYR A 122 2.02 0.14 -15.00
N LEU A 123 2.57 1.17 -14.36
CA LEU A 123 3.97 1.17 -13.92
C LEU A 123 4.24 0.04 -12.91
N LEU A 124 3.38 -0.09 -11.90
CA LEU A 124 3.51 -1.13 -10.87
C LEU A 124 3.46 -2.53 -11.51
N SER A 125 2.50 -2.76 -12.41
CA SER A 125 2.38 -4.04 -13.12
C SER A 125 3.63 -4.34 -13.96
N TYR A 126 4.13 -3.35 -14.70
CA TYR A 126 5.34 -3.50 -15.50
C TYR A 126 6.54 -3.88 -14.64
N VAL A 127 6.75 -3.18 -13.53
CA VAL A 127 7.85 -3.44 -12.58
C VAL A 127 7.74 -4.85 -12.00
N LEU A 128 6.56 -5.25 -11.52
CA LEU A 128 6.34 -6.56 -10.90
C LEU A 128 6.55 -7.73 -11.88
N ILE A 129 6.22 -7.56 -13.16
CA ILE A 129 6.39 -8.62 -14.17
C ILE A 129 7.86 -8.79 -14.58
N HIS A 130 8.68 -7.74 -14.45
CA HIS A 130 10.08 -7.72 -14.87
C HIS A 130 11.09 -7.94 -13.73
N LEU A 131 10.62 -8.17 -12.50
CA LEU A 131 11.41 -8.52 -11.32
C LEU A 131 11.46 -10.03 -11.13
#